data_AF-T0XRI7-F1
#
_entry.id   AF-T0XRI7-F1
#
_cell.length_a   1.000
_cell.length_b   1.000
_cell.length_c   1.000
_cell.angle_alpha   90.00
_cell.angle_beta   90.00
_cell.angle_gamma   90.00
#
_symmetry.space_group_name_H-M   'P 1'
#
loop_
_entity.id
_entity.type
_entity.pdbx_description
1 polymer ?
#
loop_
_entity_poly.entity_id
_entity_poly.type
_entity_poly.pdbx_seq_one_letter_code
_entity_poly.pdbx_strand_id
1 'polypeptide(L)'
;TGAEDDFRRAMNVAKNQGASGWALKAAVALATVFCENGDPEKIDSLLSPFRDLLSQENSWVPEVRKGRELFGKYADHFSRNR
;
A
#
# COMPACT_ATOMS: atom_id res chain seq x y z
N THR A 1 -8.94 -9.81 -16.46
CA THR A 1 -8.34 -10.64 -15.39
C THR A 1 -6.85 -10.39 -15.40
N GLY A 2 -6.38 -9.63 -14.43
CA GLY A 2 -4.95 -9.33 -14.23
C GLY A 2 -4.69 -9.14 -12.75
N ALA A 3 -3.43 -9.29 -12.32
CA ALA A 3 -3.06 -9.26 -10.91
C ALA A 3 -3.55 -7.98 -10.18
N GLU A 4 -3.53 -6.82 -10.84
CA GLU A 4 -4.07 -5.57 -10.29
C GLU A 4 -5.56 -5.67 -9.96
N ASP A 5 -6.37 -6.17 -10.89
CA ASP A 5 -7.82 -6.31 -10.70
C ASP A 5 -8.14 -7.26 -9.54
N ASP A 6 -7.39 -8.36 -9.44
CA ASP A 6 -7.57 -9.37 -8.39
C ASP A 6 -7.19 -8.81 -7.00
N PHE A 7 -6.10 -8.07 -6.90
CA PHE A 7 -5.72 -7.40 -5.64
C PHE A 7 -6.73 -6.31 -5.26
N ARG A 8 -7.22 -5.49 -6.21
CA ARG A 8 -8.27 -4.50 -5.94
C ARG A 8 -9.56 -5.17 -5.47
N ARG A 9 -9.94 -6.29 -6.07
CA ARG A 9 -11.10 -7.07 -5.64
C ARG A 9 -10.91 -7.63 -4.24
N ALA A 10 -9.74 -8.19 -3.93
CA ALA A 10 -9.42 -8.71 -2.60
C ALA A 10 -9.48 -7.60 -1.53
N MET A 11 -8.95 -6.41 -1.83
CA MET A 11 -9.05 -5.24 -0.95
C MET A 11 -10.51 -4.86 -0.66
N ASN A 12 -11.35 -4.82 -1.70
CA ASN A 12 -12.78 -4.50 -1.54
C ASN A 12 -13.51 -5.53 -0.68
N VAL A 13 -13.25 -6.82 -0.90
CA VAL A 13 -13.83 -7.89 -0.08
C VAL A 13 -13.39 -7.76 1.37
N ALA A 14 -12.09 -7.57 1.62
CA ALA A 14 -11.55 -7.44 2.97
C ALA A 14 -12.12 -6.20 3.69
N LYS A 15 -12.24 -5.06 3.00
CA LYS A 15 -12.85 -3.83 3.54
C LYS A 15 -14.31 -4.06 3.93
N ASN A 16 -15.09 -4.70 3.06
CA ASN A 16 -16.51 -4.97 3.32
C ASN A 16 -16.73 -5.95 4.49
N GLN A 17 -15.75 -6.79 4.79
CA GLN A 17 -15.79 -7.71 5.94
C GLN A 17 -15.16 -7.14 7.21
N GLY A 18 -14.68 -5.88 7.21
CA GLY A 18 -13.97 -5.29 8.35
C GLY A 18 -12.58 -5.90 8.59
N ALA A 19 -12.03 -6.64 7.63
CA ALA A 19 -10.75 -7.32 7.72
C ALA A 19 -9.60 -6.40 7.28
N SER A 20 -9.40 -5.28 7.99
CA SER A 20 -8.44 -4.22 7.61
C SER A 20 -6.99 -4.71 7.44
N GLY A 21 -6.56 -5.73 8.19
CA GLY A 21 -5.24 -6.35 8.02
C GLY A 21 -5.07 -7.09 6.68
N TRP A 22 -6.12 -7.78 6.22
CA TRP A 22 -6.14 -8.41 4.90
C TRP A 22 -6.17 -7.38 3.78
N ALA A 23 -6.93 -6.31 3.97
CA ALA A 23 -6.96 -5.20 3.03
C ALA A 23 -5.58 -4.54 2.90
N LEU A 24 -4.87 -4.33 4.02
CA LEU A 24 -3.51 -3.79 4.01
C LEU A 24 -2.54 -4.74 3.27
N LYS A 25 -2.62 -6.04 3.53
CA LYS A 25 -1.75 -7.02 2.89
C LYS A 25 -1.87 -7.00 1.36
N ALA A 26 -3.11 -6.95 0.86
CA ALA A 26 -3.37 -6.82 -0.57
C ALA A 26 -2.88 -5.47 -1.12
N ALA A 27 -3.09 -4.37 -0.39
CA ALA A 27 -2.61 -3.05 -0.78
C ALA A 27 -1.08 -2.96 -0.87
N VAL A 28 -0.36 -3.54 0.10
CA VAL A 28 1.11 -3.55 0.13
C VAL A 28 1.70 -4.41 -1.00
N ALA A 29 1.06 -5.54 -1.30
CA ALA A 29 1.45 -6.37 -2.44
C ALA A 29 1.34 -5.60 -3.76
N LEU A 30 0.20 -4.94 -4.00
CA LEU A 30 -0.02 -4.18 -5.23
C LEU A 30 0.85 -2.91 -5.29
N ALA A 31 1.06 -2.22 -4.16
CA ALA A 31 1.95 -1.08 -4.06
C ALA A 31 3.42 -1.44 -4.35
N THR A 32 3.83 -2.67 -4.06
CA THR A 32 5.18 -3.16 -4.39
C THR A 32 5.34 -3.26 -5.91
N VAL A 33 4.34 -3.80 -6.61
CA VAL A 33 4.33 -3.88 -8.08
C VAL A 33 4.37 -2.47 -8.70
N PHE A 34 3.60 -1.52 -8.18
CA PHE A 34 3.64 -0.14 -8.69
C PHE A 34 4.95 0.58 -8.38
N CYS A 35 5.61 0.26 -7.26
CA CYS A 35 6.94 0.76 -6.95
C CYS A 35 7.98 0.27 -7.96
N GLU A 36 7.92 -0.99 -8.37
CA GLU A 36 8.82 -1.57 -9.38
C GLU A 36 8.58 -0.99 -10.77
N ASN A 37 7.32 -0.67 -11.10
CA ASN A 37 6.95 -0.06 -12.38
C ASN A 37 7.11 1.47 -12.42
N GLY A 38 7.43 2.11 -11.30
CA GLY A 38 7.56 3.57 -11.23
C GLY A 38 6.24 4.32 -11.38
N ASP A 39 5.14 3.78 -10.80
CA ASP A 39 3.79 4.37 -10.78
C ASP A 39 3.46 4.99 -9.41
N PRO A 40 4.05 6.15 -9.06
CA PRO A 40 4.07 6.70 -7.71
C PRO A 40 2.67 7.17 -7.24
N GLU A 41 1.83 7.68 -8.15
CA GLU A 41 0.44 8.10 -7.86
C GLU A 41 -0.44 6.92 -7.41
N LYS A 42 -0.23 5.74 -8.00
CA LYS A 42 -1.01 4.55 -7.64
C LYS A 42 -0.62 4.03 -6.26
N ILE A 43 0.63 4.21 -5.83
CA ILE A 43 1.08 3.84 -4.48
C ILE A 43 0.37 4.70 -3.43
N ASP A 44 0.34 6.03 -3.61
CA ASP A 44 -0.36 6.92 -2.68
C ASP A 44 -1.86 6.62 -2.63
N SER A 45 -2.50 6.39 -3.79
CA SER A 45 -3.92 6.02 -3.86
C SER A 45 -4.23 4.73 -3.09
N LEU A 46 -3.36 3.71 -3.19
CA LEU A 46 -3.56 2.42 -2.51
C LEU A 46 -3.32 2.49 -1.01
N LEU A 47 -2.28 3.20 -0.58
CA LEU A 47 -1.84 3.17 0.81
C LEU A 47 -2.46 4.30 1.65
N SER A 48 -2.96 5.38 1.04
CA SER A 48 -3.60 6.50 1.75
C SER A 48 -4.72 6.10 2.71
N PRO A 49 -5.62 5.16 2.37
CA PRO A 49 -6.63 4.66 3.31
C PRO A 49 -6.06 3.99 4.57
N PHE A 50 -4.78 3.61 4.56
CA PHE A 50 -4.11 2.95 5.68
C PHE A 50 -3.16 3.89 6.44
N ARG A 51 -3.12 5.21 6.16
CA ARG A 51 -2.17 6.15 6.79
C ARG A 51 -2.14 6.05 8.31
N ASP A 52 -3.29 5.98 8.96
CA ASP A 52 -3.36 5.88 10.42
C ASP A 52 -2.67 4.61 10.93
N LEU A 53 -2.88 3.48 10.26
CA LEU A 53 -2.25 2.22 10.59
C LEU A 53 -0.75 2.25 10.28
N LEU A 54 -0.37 2.85 9.15
CA LEU A 54 1.00 3.02 8.70
C LEU A 54 1.78 4.08 9.50
N SER A 55 1.12 4.85 10.35
CA SER A 55 1.77 5.80 11.26
C SER A 55 2.33 5.11 12.51
N GLN A 56 1.86 3.91 12.87
CA GLN A 56 2.22 3.18 14.10
C GLN A 56 3.67 2.67 14.12
N GLU A 57 4.61 3.48 14.61
CA GLU A 57 6.07 3.25 14.48
C GLU A 57 6.55 1.89 14.99
N ASN A 58 5.93 1.36 16.05
CA ASN A 58 6.33 0.11 16.70
C ASN A 58 5.47 -1.10 16.29
N SER A 59 4.89 -1.08 15.10
CA SER A 59 4.09 -2.21 14.62
C SER A 59 4.97 -3.40 14.24
N TRP A 60 4.71 -4.54 14.88
CA TRP A 60 5.34 -5.83 14.56
C TRP A 60 4.75 -6.49 13.31
N VAL A 61 3.67 -5.92 12.75
CA VAL A 61 3.01 -6.44 11.55
C VAL A 61 3.89 -6.12 10.33
N PRO A 62 4.42 -7.12 9.61
CA PRO A 62 5.35 -6.89 8.50
C PRO A 62 4.81 -5.97 7.42
N GLU A 63 3.51 -6.09 7.11
CA GLU A 63 2.81 -5.28 6.12
C GLU A 63 2.76 -3.80 6.52
N VAL A 64 2.64 -3.49 7.81
CA VAL A 64 2.64 -2.09 8.29
C VAL A 64 4.02 -1.46 8.09
N ARG A 65 5.08 -2.19 8.46
CA ARG A 65 6.46 -1.74 8.23
C ARG A 65 6.73 -1.54 6.74
N LYS A 66 6.37 -2.52 5.91
CA LYS A 66 6.60 -2.46 4.46
C LYS A 66 5.80 -1.35 3.79
N GLY A 67 4.53 -1.18 4.15
CA GLY A 67 3.70 -0.09 3.64
C GLY A 67 4.27 1.29 3.96
N ARG A 68 4.83 1.48 5.17
CA ARG A 68 5.53 2.72 5.55
C ARG A 68 6.77 2.95 4.71
N GLU A 69 7.60 1.92 4.51
CA GLU A 69 8.80 2.01 3.67
C GLU A 69 8.44 2.43 2.23
N LEU A 70 7.37 1.86 1.66
CA LEU A 70 6.89 2.20 0.31
C LEU A 70 6.41 3.66 0.25
N PHE A 71 5.67 4.12 1.25
CA PHE A 71 5.25 5.51 1.37
C PHE A 71 6.44 6.48 1.46
N GLY A 72 7.44 6.14 2.27
CA GLY A 72 8.66 6.96 2.43
C GLY A 72 9.50 7.02 1.15
N LYS A 73 9.75 5.87 0.51
CA LYS A 73 10.47 5.80 -0.77
C LYS A 73 9.81 6.63 -1.86
N TYR A 74 8.48 6.66 -1.90
CA TYR A 74 7.71 7.51 -2.80
C TYR A 74 7.95 9.01 -2.53
N ALA A 75 7.87 9.45 -1.28
CA ALA A 75 8.07 10.85 -0.90
C ALA A 75 9.48 11.36 -1.30
N ASP A 76 10.49 10.50 -1.16
CA ASP A 76 11.86 10.79 -1.58
C ASP A 76 12.03 10.85 -3.11
N HIS A 77 11.35 9.97 -3.85
CA HIS A 77 11.37 9.97 -5.32
C HIS A 77 10.74 11.26 -5.90
N PHE A 78 9.63 11.72 -5.32
CA PHE A 78 8.99 12.97 -5.74
C PHE A 78 9.82 14.22 -5.42
N SER A 79 10.62 14.17 -4.35
CA SER A 79 11.51 15.26 -3.93
C SER A 79 12.78 15.39 -4.80
N ARG A 80 13.18 14.32 -5.51
CA ARG A 80 14.39 14.30 -6.36
C ARG A 80 14.14 14.63 -7.84
N ASN A 81 12.89 14.52 -8.31
CA ASN A 81 12.51 14.75 -9.71
C ASN A 81 11.84 16.11 -9.95
N ARG A 82 12.07 17.10 -9.06
CA ARG A 82 11.50 18.45 -9.16
C ARG A 82 12.61 19.49 -9.28
#